data_AF-A0A2N1F9J5-F1
#
_entry.id   AF-A0A2N1F9J5-F1
#
_cell.length_a   1.000
_cell.length_b   1.000
_cell.length_c   1.000
_cell.angle_alpha   90.00
_cell.angle_beta   90.00
_cell.angle_gamma   90.00
#
_symmetry.space_group_name_H-M   'P 1'
#
loop_
_entity.id
_entity.type
_entity.pdbx_description
1 polymer ?
#
loop_
_entity_poly.entity_id
_entity_poly.type
_entity_poly.pdbx_seq_one_letter_code
_entity_poly.pdbx_strand_id
1 'polypeptide(L)'
;MNKSILEEKMTHNILIEKIFEQYEVINKHKITSLFLSSLSSKNLKWRSGLSVYAIMQSFPKHEYTLREDASINNAFFKKMSPSDKEFTLSRFPCKFCADVNQLAGNKEFTIECFNEVGGIIGFSLFDYYYNLEQFNEFIDAKPSNEDFRIFSEIITILLEADEKDTVKKTVLSKIGKIKGFKSDKEQRQALLETLGYCSILETDEHKGFLKKYTNFASAPKKSHSSDWNYPVDFWLGKEGINKEAFKFWFGEYPQLEKFWK
;
A
#
# COMPACT_ATOMS: atom_id res chain seq x y z
N MET A 1 9.49 -23.04 -2.31
CA MET A 1 10.18 -22.01 -1.51
C MET A 1 11.67 -22.13 -1.77
N ASN A 2 12.25 -21.16 -2.48
CA ASN A 2 13.68 -21.16 -2.77
C ASN A 2 14.46 -20.87 -1.47
N LYS A 3 15.35 -21.79 -1.14
CA LYS A 3 16.19 -21.79 0.07
C LYS A 3 17.32 -20.74 0.02
N SER A 4 17.37 -19.89 -1.01
CA SER A 4 18.53 -19.04 -1.33
C SER A 4 18.53 -17.64 -0.72
N ILE A 5 17.45 -17.19 -0.07
CA ILE A 5 17.37 -15.84 0.55
C ILE A 5 17.88 -15.85 2.02
N LEU A 6 18.34 -17.00 2.53
CA LEU A 6 18.66 -17.18 3.95
C LEU A 6 20.08 -16.74 4.36
N GLU A 7 20.96 -16.36 3.44
CA GLU A 7 22.36 -16.01 3.79
C GLU A 7 22.81 -14.60 3.36
N GLU A 8 22.02 -13.88 2.57
CA GLU A 8 22.37 -12.52 2.17
C GLU A 8 21.90 -11.52 3.24
N LYS A 9 22.83 -10.74 3.80
CA LYS A 9 22.51 -9.63 4.71
C LYS A 9 21.74 -8.57 3.91
N MET A 10 20.41 -8.64 3.95
CA MET A 10 19.52 -7.70 3.26
C MET A 10 19.64 -6.31 3.87
N THR A 11 20.43 -5.45 3.24
CA THR A 11 20.54 -4.04 3.60
C THR A 11 19.43 -3.23 2.93
N HIS A 12 19.20 -2.02 3.43
CA HIS A 12 18.31 -1.04 2.80
C HIS A 12 18.57 -0.89 1.30
N ASN A 13 19.81 -0.63 0.89
CA ASN A 13 20.14 -0.37 -0.52
C ASN A 13 19.92 -1.61 -1.40
N ILE A 14 20.26 -2.80 -0.89
CA ILE A 14 20.00 -4.05 -1.62
C ILE A 14 18.49 -4.24 -1.84
N LEU A 15 17.66 -3.95 -0.85
CA LEU A 15 16.21 -4.03 -1.02
C LEU A 15 15.67 -2.97 -1.97
N ILE A 16 16.18 -1.74 -1.96
CA ILE A 16 15.80 -0.73 -2.94
C ILE A 16 16.04 -1.26 -4.35
N GLU A 17 17.26 -1.76 -4.65
CA GLU A 17 17.54 -2.29 -5.99
C GLU A 17 16.59 -3.44 -6.36
N LYS A 18 16.41 -4.42 -5.48
CA LYS A 18 15.49 -5.54 -5.72
C LYS A 18 14.04 -5.10 -5.90
N ILE A 19 13.55 -4.11 -5.15
CA ILE A 19 12.20 -3.56 -5.30
C ILE A 19 12.03 -2.98 -6.70
N PHE A 20 13.00 -2.18 -7.16
CA PHE A 20 12.94 -1.56 -8.49
C PHE A 20 13.06 -2.60 -9.61
N GLU A 21 13.92 -3.62 -9.46
CA GLU A 21 13.98 -4.77 -10.38
C GLU A 21 12.63 -5.47 -10.50
N GLN A 22 11.96 -5.76 -9.37
CA GLN A 22 10.64 -6.38 -9.39
C GLN A 22 9.57 -5.45 -9.96
N TYR A 23 9.63 -4.16 -9.66
CA TYR A 23 8.67 -3.17 -10.14
C TYR A 23 8.74 -2.95 -11.66
N GLU A 24 9.94 -2.92 -12.23
CA GLU A 24 10.16 -2.70 -13.68
C GLU A 24 9.49 -3.75 -14.56
N VAL A 25 9.37 -4.99 -14.08
CA VAL A 25 8.77 -6.10 -14.83
C VAL A 25 7.28 -6.30 -14.55
N ILE A 26 6.70 -5.57 -13.59
CA ILE A 26 5.28 -5.71 -13.27
C ILE A 26 4.40 -5.12 -14.38
N ASN A 27 3.40 -5.91 -14.77
CA ASN A 27 2.34 -5.49 -15.65
C ASN A 27 1.16 -4.88 -14.85
N LYS A 28 0.83 -3.61 -15.10
CA LYS A 28 -0.32 -2.91 -14.47
C LYS A 28 -1.63 -3.66 -14.69
N HIS A 29 -1.93 -4.09 -15.91
CA HIS A 29 -3.15 -4.82 -16.24
C HIS A 29 -3.24 -6.13 -15.43
N LYS A 30 -2.14 -6.87 -15.28
CA LYS A 30 -2.10 -8.06 -14.41
C LYS A 30 -2.51 -7.73 -12.98
N ILE A 31 -1.94 -6.68 -12.39
CA ILE A 31 -2.23 -6.25 -11.02
C ILE A 31 -3.70 -5.85 -10.86
N THR A 32 -4.24 -5.04 -11.76
CA THR A 32 -5.66 -4.60 -11.68
C THR A 32 -6.62 -5.74 -11.94
N SER A 33 -6.24 -6.68 -12.81
CA SER A 33 -7.03 -7.87 -13.13
C SER A 33 -7.09 -8.84 -11.95
N LEU A 34 -5.96 -9.10 -11.29
CA LEU A 34 -5.89 -9.89 -10.05
C LEU A 34 -6.69 -9.23 -8.92
N PHE A 35 -6.54 -7.91 -8.73
CA PHE A 35 -7.29 -7.16 -7.72
C PHE A 35 -8.80 -7.34 -7.89
N LEU A 36 -9.31 -7.14 -9.11
CA LEU A 36 -10.74 -7.32 -9.40
C LEU A 36 -11.16 -8.77 -9.19
N SER A 37 -10.40 -9.74 -9.72
CA SER A 37 -10.68 -11.18 -9.61
C SER A 37 -10.67 -11.69 -8.16
N SER A 38 -10.06 -10.93 -7.23
CA SER A 38 -10.04 -11.25 -5.79
C SER A 38 -11.36 -10.99 -5.07
N LEU A 39 -12.28 -10.21 -5.67
CA LEU A 39 -13.44 -9.67 -4.96
C LEU A 39 -14.48 -10.76 -4.68
N SER A 40 -14.86 -11.54 -5.69
CA SER A 40 -15.79 -12.67 -5.52
C SER A 40 -15.09 -13.94 -5.00
N SER A 41 -13.83 -14.17 -5.38
CA SER A 41 -13.07 -15.37 -5.02
C SER A 41 -12.55 -15.38 -3.58
N LYS A 42 -12.48 -14.20 -2.94
CA LYS A 42 -11.81 -13.98 -1.64
C LYS A 42 -10.32 -14.39 -1.67
N ASN A 43 -9.67 -14.40 -2.83
CA ASN A 43 -8.23 -14.65 -2.91
C ASN A 43 -7.46 -13.39 -2.50
N LEU A 44 -7.23 -13.23 -1.20
CA LEU A 44 -6.66 -12.01 -0.61
C LEU A 44 -5.25 -11.71 -1.13
N LYS A 45 -4.47 -12.76 -1.42
CA LYS A 45 -3.15 -12.63 -2.06
C LYS A 45 -3.22 -11.92 -3.41
N TRP A 46 -4.33 -12.00 -4.14
CA TRP A 46 -4.48 -11.29 -5.42
C TRP A 46 -4.83 -9.81 -5.23
N ARG A 47 -5.32 -9.43 -4.05
CA ARG A 47 -5.80 -8.08 -3.77
C ARG A 47 -4.69 -7.12 -3.34
N SER A 48 -3.69 -7.60 -2.58
CA SER A 48 -2.67 -6.75 -1.96
C SER A 48 -1.73 -6.06 -2.97
N GLY A 49 -1.60 -6.56 -4.19
CA GLY A 49 -0.60 -6.09 -5.15
C GLY A 49 -0.84 -4.70 -5.67
N LEU A 50 -2.12 -4.34 -5.79
CA LEU A 50 -2.50 -2.99 -6.18
C LEU A 50 -2.02 -1.95 -5.17
N SER A 51 -1.99 -2.28 -3.87
CA SER A 51 -1.56 -1.34 -2.83
C SER A 51 -0.08 -0.95 -2.97
N VAL A 52 0.80 -1.95 -3.08
CA VAL A 52 2.24 -1.72 -3.24
C VAL A 52 2.54 -1.11 -4.59
N TYR A 53 1.91 -1.60 -5.66
CA TYR A 53 2.12 -1.06 -6.99
C TYR A 53 1.67 0.41 -7.12
N ALA A 54 0.61 0.81 -6.39
CA ALA A 54 0.17 2.19 -6.31
C ALA A 54 1.17 3.09 -5.56
N ILE A 55 1.69 2.62 -4.42
CA ILE A 55 2.74 3.35 -3.67
C ILE A 55 3.99 3.53 -4.53
N MET A 56 4.38 2.48 -5.26
CA MET A 56 5.58 2.47 -6.11
C MET A 56 5.49 3.41 -7.32
N GLN A 57 4.30 3.90 -7.72
CA GLN A 57 4.17 4.86 -8.83
C GLN A 57 4.99 6.14 -8.63
N SER A 58 5.20 6.54 -7.38
CA SER A 58 5.98 7.74 -7.04
C SER A 58 7.08 7.50 -6.01
N PHE A 59 7.24 6.26 -5.54
CA PHE A 59 8.27 5.91 -4.56
C PHE A 59 9.66 6.21 -5.13
N PRO A 60 10.53 6.96 -4.43
CA PRO A 60 11.81 7.38 -4.99
C PRO A 60 12.83 6.23 -4.98
N LYS A 61 13.59 6.07 -6.06
CA LYS A 61 14.84 5.29 -6.02
C LYS A 61 15.88 6.10 -5.25
N HIS A 62 16.44 5.54 -4.18
CA HIS A 62 17.32 6.28 -3.28
C HIS A 62 18.27 5.36 -2.51
N GLU A 63 19.38 5.92 -2.05
CA GLU A 63 20.27 5.26 -1.11
C GLU A 63 19.92 5.61 0.34
N TYR A 64 20.29 4.71 1.26
CA TYR A 64 20.17 4.93 2.69
C TYR A 64 20.85 6.24 3.08
N THR A 65 20.03 7.20 3.50
CA THR A 65 20.51 8.53 3.84
C THR A 65 19.90 8.96 5.16
N LEU A 66 20.75 9.35 6.11
CA LEU A 66 20.32 9.89 7.39
C LEU A 66 19.64 11.25 7.21
N ARG A 67 18.74 11.57 8.14
CA ARG A 67 18.23 12.94 8.28
C ARG A 67 19.32 13.86 8.82
N GLU A 68 19.27 15.13 8.45
CA GLU A 68 20.24 16.13 8.89
C GLU A 68 20.22 16.34 10.42
N ASP A 69 19.06 16.15 11.04
CA ASP A 69 18.83 16.25 12.48
C ASP A 69 19.15 14.96 13.26
N ALA A 70 19.67 13.92 12.59
CA ALA A 70 20.07 12.69 13.26
C ALA A 70 21.06 13.03 14.40
N SER A 71 20.83 12.46 15.58
CA SER A 71 21.58 12.79 16.80
C SER A 71 23.03 12.30 16.81
N ILE A 72 23.61 12.04 15.63
CA ILE A 72 24.99 11.59 15.42
C ILE A 72 26.03 12.63 15.87
N ASN A 73 25.62 13.90 15.99
CA ASN A 73 26.50 14.97 16.43
C ASN A 73 26.57 15.15 17.96
N ASN A 74 25.79 14.38 18.74
CA ASN A 74 25.75 14.53 20.18
C ASN A 74 27.01 13.97 20.89
N ALA A 75 27.29 14.43 22.11
CA ALA A 75 28.49 14.05 22.85
C ALA A 75 28.51 12.55 23.23
N PHE A 76 27.35 11.92 23.39
CA PHE A 76 27.23 10.50 23.69
C PHE A 76 27.67 9.63 22.51
N PHE A 77 27.18 9.92 21.30
CA PHE A 77 27.53 9.22 20.07
C PHE A 77 29.03 9.31 19.78
N LYS A 78 29.65 10.48 19.99
CA LYS A 78 31.10 10.65 19.77
C LYS A 78 31.96 9.74 20.63
N LYS A 79 31.53 9.44 21.87
CA LYS A 79 32.22 8.59 22.85
C LYS A 79 31.98 7.09 22.67
N MET A 80 31.04 6.69 21.82
CA MET A 80 30.75 5.28 21.54
C MET A 80 31.93 4.56 20.87
N SER A 81 32.04 3.25 21.14
CA SER A 81 32.97 2.38 20.42
C SER A 81 32.61 2.32 18.92
N PRO A 82 33.55 1.95 18.02
CA PRO A 82 33.24 1.81 16.60
C PRO A 82 32.06 0.87 16.32
N SER A 83 31.98 -0.27 17.03
CA SER A 83 30.88 -1.23 16.89
C SER A 83 29.55 -0.66 17.37
N ASP A 84 29.53 0.09 18.47
CA ASP A 84 28.30 0.73 18.98
C ASP A 84 27.82 1.85 18.04
N LYS A 85 28.76 2.59 17.43
CA LYS A 85 28.44 3.58 16.40
C LYS A 85 27.81 2.92 15.19
N GLU A 86 28.40 1.84 14.68
CA GLU A 86 27.84 1.10 13.54
C GLU A 86 26.44 0.55 13.87
N PHE A 87 26.27 -0.07 15.05
CA PHE A 87 24.97 -0.57 15.49
C PHE A 87 23.94 0.56 15.56
N THR A 88 24.28 1.68 16.21
CA THR A 88 23.38 2.84 16.37
C THR A 88 23.02 3.45 15.01
N LEU A 89 24.01 3.64 14.13
CA LEU A 89 23.82 4.13 12.76
C LEU A 89 22.87 3.23 11.99
N SER A 90 22.99 1.92 12.14
CA SER A 90 22.15 0.96 11.41
C SER A 90 20.67 1.00 11.82
N ARG A 91 20.33 1.64 12.95
CA ARG A 91 18.96 1.77 13.48
C ARG A 91 18.32 3.12 13.19
N PHE A 92 19.04 4.10 12.67
CA PHE A 92 18.41 5.37 12.30
C PHE A 92 17.52 5.19 11.06
N PRO A 93 16.34 5.83 11.03
CA PRO A 93 15.46 5.76 9.87
C PRO A 93 16.04 6.57 8.71
N CYS A 94 15.93 6.01 7.51
CA CYS A 94 16.23 6.67 6.25
C CYS A 94 15.31 7.90 6.09
N LYS A 95 15.86 9.02 5.62
CA LYS A 95 15.09 10.26 5.45
C LYS A 95 13.97 10.13 4.43
N PHE A 96 14.08 9.21 3.47
CA PHE A 96 13.13 9.06 2.36
C PHE A 96 12.01 8.07 2.68
N CYS A 97 12.34 6.86 3.14
CA CYS A 97 11.36 5.78 3.38
C CYS A 97 11.10 5.47 4.85
N ALA A 98 11.86 6.10 5.77
CA ALA A 98 11.84 5.84 7.21
C ALA A 98 12.23 4.41 7.65
N ASP A 99 12.70 3.57 6.73
CA ASP A 99 13.23 2.25 7.06
C ASP A 99 14.69 2.32 7.51
N VAL A 100 15.22 1.25 8.11
CA VAL A 100 16.56 1.20 8.71
C VAL A 100 17.58 0.51 7.79
N ASN A 101 18.88 0.74 7.99
CA ASN A 101 19.90 0.16 7.12
C ASN A 101 20.04 -1.36 7.29
N GLN A 102 19.97 -1.84 8.54
CA GLN A 102 19.96 -3.26 8.87
C GLN A 102 18.55 -3.69 9.24
N LEU A 103 17.87 -4.29 8.28
CA LEU A 103 16.46 -4.62 8.39
C LEU A 103 16.28 -5.87 9.24
N ALA A 104 15.49 -5.72 10.30
CA ALA A 104 14.97 -6.83 11.10
C ALA A 104 13.48 -7.02 10.78
N GLY A 105 13.14 -7.04 9.48
CA GLY A 105 11.77 -7.22 9.04
C GLY A 105 11.18 -8.50 9.64
N ASN A 106 9.95 -8.43 10.15
CA ASN A 106 9.22 -9.59 10.63
C ASN A 106 8.62 -10.30 9.40
N LYS A 107 9.41 -11.21 8.83
CA LYS A 107 9.04 -11.93 7.59
C LYS A 107 7.75 -12.71 7.78
N GLU A 108 7.60 -13.34 8.94
CA GLU A 108 6.43 -14.13 9.31
C GLU A 108 5.17 -13.25 9.29
N PHE A 109 5.22 -12.07 9.90
CA PHE A 109 4.13 -11.11 9.90
C PHE A 109 3.81 -10.60 8.48
N THR A 110 4.84 -10.31 7.68
CA THR A 110 4.66 -9.88 6.28
C THR A 110 3.89 -10.94 5.48
N ILE A 111 4.30 -12.20 5.63
CA ILE A 111 3.68 -13.35 4.95
C ILE A 111 2.24 -13.56 5.45
N GLU A 112 2.00 -13.44 6.75
CA GLU A 112 0.66 -13.56 7.33
C GLU A 112 -0.28 -12.48 6.77
N CYS A 113 0.12 -11.21 6.83
CA CYS A 113 -0.69 -10.11 6.30
C CYS A 113 -0.97 -10.26 4.80
N PHE A 114 0.03 -10.70 4.02
CA PHE A 114 -0.13 -10.97 2.59
C PHE A 114 -1.22 -12.02 2.31
N ASN A 115 -1.32 -13.04 3.16
CA ASN A 115 -2.29 -14.13 2.98
C ASN A 115 -3.70 -13.78 3.46
N GLU A 116 -3.83 -12.98 4.52
CA GLU A 116 -5.08 -12.87 5.28
C GLU A 116 -5.79 -11.50 5.22
N VAL A 117 -5.12 -10.45 4.72
CA VAL A 117 -5.65 -9.07 4.76
C VAL A 117 -6.14 -8.60 3.38
N GLY A 118 -5.39 -8.89 2.31
CA GLY A 118 -5.70 -8.38 0.97
C GLY A 118 -5.39 -6.90 0.77
N GLY A 119 -4.42 -6.39 1.52
CA GLY A 119 -3.77 -5.09 1.36
C GLY A 119 -2.43 -5.12 2.12
N ILE A 120 -1.79 -3.96 2.26
CA ILE A 120 -0.52 -3.84 2.97
C ILE A 120 -0.74 -3.28 4.39
N ILE A 121 -0.13 -3.94 5.39
CA ILE A 121 -0.17 -3.50 6.80
C ILE A 121 1.18 -2.92 7.24
N GLY A 122 2.28 -3.59 6.89
CA GLY A 122 3.64 -3.10 7.11
C GLY A 122 4.11 -2.23 5.95
N PHE A 123 4.84 -1.14 6.23
CA PHE A 123 5.37 -0.24 5.20
C PHE A 123 6.90 -0.30 5.10
N SER A 124 7.50 -1.42 5.48
CA SER A 124 8.94 -1.64 5.32
C SER A 124 9.28 -1.94 3.86
N LEU A 125 10.55 -1.75 3.50
CA LEU A 125 11.08 -2.17 2.20
C LEU A 125 10.90 -3.68 1.98
N PHE A 126 10.96 -4.48 3.06
CA PHE A 126 10.72 -5.92 2.94
C PHE A 126 9.27 -6.23 2.55
N ASP A 127 8.29 -5.50 3.11
CA ASP A 127 6.88 -5.64 2.72
C ASP A 127 6.70 -5.36 1.23
N TYR A 128 7.32 -4.30 0.72
CA TYR A 128 7.25 -3.94 -0.70
C TYR A 128 7.91 -4.99 -1.58
N TYR A 129 9.14 -5.39 -1.26
CA TYR A 129 9.87 -6.41 -2.02
C TYR A 129 9.10 -7.73 -2.06
N TYR A 130 8.68 -8.24 -0.90
CA TYR A 130 7.98 -9.52 -0.82
C TYR A 130 6.70 -9.50 -1.65
N ASN A 131 5.88 -8.45 -1.51
CA ASN A 131 4.66 -8.34 -2.31
C ASN A 131 4.99 -8.36 -3.81
N LEU A 132 5.86 -7.46 -4.29
CA LEU A 132 6.18 -7.35 -5.72
C LEU A 132 6.73 -8.65 -6.30
N GLU A 133 7.63 -9.32 -5.57
CA GLU A 133 8.16 -10.64 -5.94
C GLU A 133 7.04 -11.68 -6.07
N GLN A 134 6.14 -11.79 -5.09
CA GLN A 134 5.01 -12.73 -5.17
C GLN A 134 4.06 -12.42 -6.34
N PHE A 135 3.81 -11.14 -6.65
CA PHE A 135 2.93 -10.75 -7.77
C PHE A 135 3.54 -11.06 -9.13
N ASN A 136 4.87 -11.03 -9.25
CA ASN A 136 5.54 -11.44 -10.47
C ASN A 136 5.37 -12.93 -10.78
N GLU A 137 5.27 -13.76 -9.75
CA GLU A 137 5.04 -15.21 -9.87
C GLU A 137 3.57 -15.60 -10.13
N PHE A 138 2.61 -14.70 -9.85
CA PHE A 138 1.21 -15.02 -10.11
C PHE A 138 0.87 -15.05 -11.59
N ILE A 139 0.08 -16.06 -11.93
CA ILE A 139 -0.56 -16.21 -13.24
C ILE A 139 -1.72 -15.21 -13.34
N ASP A 140 -1.87 -14.60 -14.51
CA ASP A 140 -2.97 -13.71 -14.83
C ASP A 140 -4.33 -14.37 -14.54
N ALA A 141 -5.22 -13.62 -13.89
CA ALA A 141 -6.61 -14.01 -13.70
C ALA A 141 -7.51 -12.98 -14.36
N LYS A 142 -8.56 -13.42 -15.08
CA LYS A 142 -9.53 -12.53 -15.73
C LYS A 142 -10.72 -12.28 -14.79
N PRO A 143 -11.15 -11.02 -14.56
CA PRO A 143 -12.25 -10.75 -13.66
C PRO A 143 -13.57 -11.25 -14.26
N SER A 144 -14.42 -11.81 -13.40
CA SER A 144 -15.76 -12.26 -13.76
C SER A 144 -16.75 -11.10 -13.75
N ASN A 145 -17.96 -11.32 -14.29
CA ASN A 145 -19.05 -10.36 -14.17
C ASN A 145 -19.42 -10.06 -12.71
N GLU A 146 -19.26 -11.04 -11.82
CA GLU A 146 -19.51 -10.88 -10.39
C GLU A 146 -18.48 -9.96 -9.73
N ASP A 147 -17.21 -10.05 -10.13
CA ASP A 147 -16.16 -9.15 -9.65
C ASP A 147 -16.45 -7.70 -10.06
N PHE A 148 -16.83 -7.47 -11.31
CA PHE A 148 -17.22 -6.15 -11.78
C PHE A 148 -18.47 -5.61 -11.09
N ARG A 149 -19.45 -6.47 -10.79
CA ARG A 149 -20.65 -6.09 -10.04
C ARG A 149 -20.28 -5.67 -8.62
N ILE A 150 -19.51 -6.49 -7.90
CA ILE A 150 -19.05 -6.18 -6.53
C ILE A 150 -18.27 -4.86 -6.52
N PHE A 151 -17.30 -4.70 -7.42
CA PHE A 151 -16.51 -3.47 -7.48
C PHE A 151 -17.38 -2.26 -7.81
N SER A 152 -18.31 -2.40 -8.75
CA SER A 152 -19.25 -1.34 -9.08
C SER A 152 -20.10 -0.93 -7.88
N GLU A 153 -20.59 -1.88 -7.07
CA GLU A 153 -21.35 -1.58 -5.86
C GLU A 153 -20.48 -0.88 -4.80
N ILE A 154 -19.21 -1.26 -4.65
CA ILE A 154 -18.26 -0.54 -3.78
C ILE A 154 -18.12 0.92 -4.20
N ILE A 155 -17.91 1.17 -5.50
CA ILE A 155 -17.74 2.53 -6.03
C ILE A 155 -19.05 3.33 -5.93
N THR A 156 -20.20 2.72 -6.20
CA THR A 156 -21.51 3.36 -5.99
C THR A 156 -21.71 3.75 -4.53
N ILE A 157 -21.38 2.88 -3.56
CA ILE A 157 -21.48 3.21 -2.13
C ILE A 157 -20.62 4.42 -1.76
N LEU A 158 -19.43 4.56 -2.36
CA LEU A 158 -18.54 5.71 -2.14
C LEU A 158 -19.11 6.99 -2.74
N LEU A 159 -19.71 6.92 -3.94
CA LEU A 159 -20.34 8.05 -4.61
C LEU A 159 -21.65 8.51 -3.95
N GLU A 160 -22.39 7.59 -3.32
CA GLU A 160 -23.64 7.86 -2.59
C GLU A 160 -23.41 8.12 -1.08
N ALA A 161 -22.16 8.28 -0.65
CA ALA A 161 -21.85 8.62 0.73
C ALA A 161 -22.27 10.07 1.03
N ASP A 162 -22.87 10.31 2.19
CA ASP A 162 -23.26 11.65 2.59
C ASP A 162 -22.02 12.55 2.80
N GLU A 163 -22.16 13.87 2.66
CA GLU A 163 -21.02 14.80 2.69
C GLU A 163 -20.06 14.63 3.88
N LYS A 164 -20.59 14.20 5.03
CA LYS A 164 -19.85 14.01 6.30
C LYS A 164 -19.55 12.54 6.61
N ASP A 165 -20.01 11.60 5.78
CA ASP A 165 -19.69 10.19 5.96
C ASP A 165 -18.19 9.98 5.86
N THR A 166 -17.68 9.09 6.71
CA THR A 166 -16.28 8.66 6.68
C THR A 166 -16.22 7.22 6.17
N VAL A 167 -15.05 6.84 5.64
CA VAL A 167 -14.78 5.44 5.28
C VAL A 167 -14.96 4.47 6.47
N LYS A 168 -14.75 4.94 7.71
CA LYS A 168 -14.61 4.10 8.91
C LYS A 168 -15.91 3.49 9.45
N LYS A 169 -17.07 4.04 9.08
CA LYS A 169 -18.37 3.66 9.64
C LYS A 169 -19.36 3.26 8.55
N THR A 170 -20.14 4.23 8.06
CA THR A 170 -21.27 4.00 7.15
C THR A 170 -20.82 3.29 5.89
N VAL A 171 -19.77 3.78 5.24
CA VAL A 171 -19.21 3.22 4.01
C VAL A 171 -18.75 1.77 4.22
N LEU A 172 -17.87 1.52 5.21
CA LEU A 172 -17.36 0.17 5.49
C LEU A 172 -18.49 -0.81 5.86
N SER A 173 -19.50 -0.35 6.60
CA SER A 173 -20.67 -1.18 6.92
C SER A 173 -21.51 -1.52 5.69
N LYS A 174 -21.77 -0.55 4.80
CA LYS A 174 -22.49 -0.76 3.55
C LYS A 174 -21.74 -1.74 2.64
N ILE A 175 -20.41 -1.58 2.50
CA ILE A 175 -19.57 -2.50 1.72
C ILE A 175 -19.66 -3.94 2.27
N GLY A 176 -19.67 -4.10 3.60
CA GLY A 176 -19.82 -5.42 4.22
C GLY A 176 -21.16 -6.13 3.98
N LYS A 177 -22.15 -5.43 3.43
CA LYS A 177 -23.48 -5.98 3.08
C LYS A 177 -23.62 -6.31 1.59
N ILE A 178 -22.61 -6.04 0.76
CA ILE A 178 -22.64 -6.39 -0.66
C ILE A 178 -22.76 -7.90 -0.80
N LYS A 179 -23.81 -8.36 -1.48
CA LYS A 179 -24.03 -9.78 -1.77
C LYS A 179 -22.80 -10.34 -2.49
N GLY A 180 -22.37 -11.55 -2.14
CA GLY A 180 -21.22 -12.20 -2.78
C GLY A 180 -19.84 -11.70 -2.33
N PHE A 181 -19.75 -10.57 -1.62
CA PHE A 181 -18.48 -10.03 -1.13
C PHE A 181 -18.19 -10.45 0.32
N LYS A 182 -17.56 -11.61 0.50
CA LYS A 182 -17.16 -12.11 1.83
C LYS A 182 -15.94 -11.33 2.33
N SER A 183 -16.11 -10.53 3.38
CA SER A 183 -15.02 -9.77 4.01
C SER A 183 -15.26 -9.54 5.50
N ASP A 184 -14.17 -9.41 6.26
CA ASP A 184 -14.20 -8.83 7.62
C ASP A 184 -13.92 -7.32 7.60
N LYS A 185 -13.81 -6.70 8.79
CA LYS A 185 -13.58 -5.26 8.91
C LYS A 185 -12.19 -4.86 8.40
N GLU A 186 -11.16 -5.64 8.72
CA GLU A 186 -9.78 -5.34 8.39
C GLU A 186 -9.53 -5.42 6.88
N GLN A 187 -10.06 -6.46 6.22
CA GLN A 187 -10.00 -6.63 4.77
C GLN A 187 -10.70 -5.50 4.01
N ARG A 188 -11.80 -4.96 4.56
CA ARG A 188 -12.50 -3.79 3.98
C ARG A 188 -11.72 -2.50 4.18
N GLN A 189 -11.10 -2.33 5.35
CA GLN A 189 -10.22 -1.20 5.60
C GLN A 189 -9.04 -1.22 4.62
N ALA A 190 -8.33 -2.34 4.51
CA ALA A 190 -7.20 -2.50 3.60
C ALA A 190 -7.57 -2.25 2.13
N LEU A 191 -8.79 -2.65 1.71
CA LEU A 191 -9.32 -2.34 0.38
C LEU A 191 -9.49 -0.82 0.18
N LEU A 192 -10.10 -0.12 1.14
CA LEU A 192 -10.32 1.33 1.04
C LEU A 192 -9.01 2.12 1.14
N GLU A 193 -8.07 1.69 1.96
CA GLU A 193 -6.71 2.23 2.00
C GLU A 193 -5.99 2.04 0.67
N THR A 194 -6.12 0.88 0.04
CA THR A 194 -5.60 0.63 -1.31
C THR A 194 -6.17 1.62 -2.33
N LEU A 195 -7.47 1.90 -2.30
CA LEU A 195 -8.07 2.92 -3.16
C LEU A 195 -7.55 4.34 -2.84
N GLY A 196 -7.25 4.63 -1.57
CA GLY A 196 -6.54 5.84 -1.19
C GLY A 196 -5.14 5.91 -1.77
N TYR A 197 -4.38 4.80 -1.73
CA TYR A 197 -3.04 4.75 -2.29
C TYR A 197 -3.06 4.97 -3.81
N CYS A 198 -4.06 4.40 -4.48
CA CYS A 198 -4.35 4.62 -5.90
C CYS A 198 -4.72 6.07 -6.25
N SER A 199 -4.83 6.98 -5.28
CA SER A 199 -5.31 8.35 -5.48
C SER A 199 -6.77 8.42 -5.93
N ILE A 200 -7.54 7.34 -5.75
CA ILE A 200 -8.98 7.29 -6.05
C ILE A 200 -9.76 7.92 -4.90
N LEU A 201 -9.37 7.61 -3.65
CA LEU A 201 -9.93 8.21 -2.44
C LEU A 201 -8.92 9.16 -1.81
N GLU A 202 -8.98 10.42 -2.22
CA GLU A 202 -8.10 11.49 -1.76
C GLU A 202 -8.88 12.77 -1.50
N THR A 203 -8.22 13.77 -0.94
CA THR A 203 -8.76 15.15 -0.82
C THR A 203 -7.88 16.10 -1.62
N ASP A 204 -8.23 17.38 -1.70
CA ASP A 204 -7.36 18.38 -2.32
C ASP A 204 -6.01 18.55 -1.61
N GLU A 205 -5.99 18.39 -0.28
CA GLU A 205 -4.79 18.54 0.55
C GLU A 205 -4.04 17.22 0.76
N HIS A 206 -4.77 16.10 0.83
CA HIS A 206 -4.25 14.77 1.18
C HIS A 206 -4.37 13.85 -0.04
N LYS A 207 -3.34 13.89 -0.88
CA LYS A 207 -3.24 13.14 -2.14
C LYS A 207 -2.70 11.73 -1.96
N GLY A 208 -3.16 10.80 -2.81
CA GLY A 208 -2.57 9.47 -2.91
C GLY A 208 -1.21 9.48 -3.62
N PHE A 209 -0.73 8.29 -4.00
CA PHE A 209 0.65 8.08 -4.45
C PHE A 209 0.83 8.15 -5.97
N LEU A 210 -0.19 8.51 -6.74
CA LEU A 210 -0.12 8.49 -8.21
C LEU A 210 0.84 9.55 -8.76
N LYS A 211 0.94 10.72 -8.12
CA LYS A 211 1.77 11.85 -8.59
C LYS A 211 2.94 12.17 -7.68
N LYS A 212 2.85 11.88 -6.37
CA LYS A 212 3.86 12.24 -5.38
C LYS A 212 3.88 11.24 -4.23
N TYR A 213 5.08 10.85 -3.84
CA TYR A 213 5.27 10.00 -2.66
C TYR A 213 5.21 10.81 -1.38
N THR A 214 4.46 10.27 -0.41
CA THR A 214 4.39 10.79 0.97
C THR A 214 4.90 9.71 1.90
N ASN A 215 6.00 9.96 2.61
CA ASN A 215 6.54 9.00 3.57
C ASN A 215 5.53 8.78 4.72
N PHE A 216 5.09 7.53 4.92
CA PHE A 216 4.10 7.14 5.92
C PHE A 216 4.49 7.52 7.35
N ALA A 217 5.78 7.53 7.70
CA ALA A 217 6.24 7.92 9.03
C ALA A 217 6.09 9.42 9.31
N SER A 218 6.02 10.24 8.26
CA SER A 218 5.82 11.70 8.35
C SER A 218 4.46 12.16 7.80
N ALA A 219 3.65 11.25 7.29
CA ALA A 219 2.34 11.58 6.75
C ALA A 219 1.45 12.16 7.86
N PRO A 220 0.63 13.19 7.56
CA PRO A 220 -0.29 13.73 8.54
C PRO A 220 -1.28 12.63 8.97
N LYS A 221 -1.73 12.69 10.22
CA LYS A 221 -2.79 11.84 10.76
C LYS A 221 -3.97 12.71 11.15
N LYS A 222 -5.19 12.23 10.89
CA LYS A 222 -6.40 12.99 11.24
C LYS A 222 -6.58 13.14 12.74
N SER A 223 -6.12 12.15 13.50
CA SER A 223 -6.06 12.19 14.96
C SER A 223 -4.96 11.25 15.47
N HIS A 224 -4.48 11.49 16.69
CA HIS A 224 -3.45 10.65 17.31
C HIS A 224 -3.86 9.18 17.51
N SER A 225 -5.17 8.91 17.58
CA SER A 225 -5.73 7.57 17.81
C SER A 225 -6.32 6.94 16.54
N SER A 226 -6.08 7.51 15.37
CA SER A 226 -6.58 6.95 14.11
C SER A 226 -5.84 5.67 13.76
N ASP A 227 -6.59 4.61 13.48
CA ASP A 227 -6.11 3.31 12.99
C ASP A 227 -6.11 3.21 11.46
N TRP A 228 -6.37 4.31 10.74
CA TRP A 228 -6.42 4.34 9.27
C TRP A 228 -5.19 5.03 8.68
N ASN A 229 -4.75 4.52 7.54
CA ASN A 229 -3.59 5.05 6.85
C ASN A 229 -3.92 6.26 5.95
N TYR A 230 -2.93 7.13 5.75
CA TYR A 230 -2.97 8.23 4.79
C TYR A 230 -3.05 7.68 3.35
N PRO A 231 -3.83 8.28 2.43
CA PRO A 231 -4.60 9.51 2.60
C PRO A 231 -6.04 9.30 3.07
N VAL A 232 -6.56 8.07 2.99
CA VAL A 232 -8.00 7.80 3.10
C VAL A 232 -8.59 8.17 4.47
N ASP A 233 -7.77 8.24 5.52
CA ASP A 233 -8.17 8.72 6.85
C ASP A 233 -8.85 10.11 6.80
N PHE A 234 -8.43 10.96 5.88
CA PHE A 234 -8.95 12.31 5.70
C PHE A 234 -10.21 12.38 4.82
N TRP A 235 -10.48 11.34 4.06
CA TRP A 235 -11.59 11.32 3.10
C TRP A 235 -12.96 11.45 3.78
N LEU A 236 -13.85 12.17 3.11
CA LEU A 236 -15.27 12.34 3.46
C LEU A 236 -16.12 12.12 2.21
N GLY A 237 -17.41 11.78 2.39
CA GLY A 237 -18.31 11.52 1.25
C GLY A 237 -18.40 12.64 0.23
N LYS A 238 -18.26 13.90 0.67
CA LYS A 238 -18.23 15.08 -0.24
C LYS A 238 -17.12 15.04 -1.28
N GLU A 239 -16.04 14.30 -1.02
CA GLU A 239 -14.88 14.22 -1.91
C GLU A 239 -15.15 13.26 -3.09
N GLY A 240 -16.07 12.30 -2.92
CA GLY A 240 -16.40 11.31 -3.94
C GLY A 240 -15.17 10.48 -4.35
N ILE A 241 -14.97 10.31 -5.66
CA ILE A 241 -13.80 9.63 -6.22
C ILE A 241 -13.06 10.51 -7.22
N ASN A 242 -11.74 10.41 -7.27
CA ASN A 242 -10.95 11.01 -8.34
C ASN A 242 -11.12 10.18 -9.64
N LYS A 243 -11.91 10.72 -10.58
CA LYS A 243 -12.21 10.08 -11.87
C LYS A 243 -10.97 9.86 -12.75
N GLU A 244 -10.00 10.77 -12.72
CA GLU A 244 -8.76 10.63 -13.51
C GLU A 244 -7.92 9.46 -13.00
N ALA A 245 -7.74 9.39 -11.67
CA ALA A 245 -7.03 8.27 -11.05
C ALA A 245 -7.78 6.95 -11.27
N PHE A 246 -9.11 6.95 -11.14
CA PHE A 246 -9.92 5.77 -11.40
C PHE A 246 -9.75 5.27 -12.85
N LYS A 247 -9.78 6.18 -13.83
CA LYS A 247 -9.52 5.85 -15.24
C LYS A 247 -8.09 5.37 -15.48
N PHE A 248 -7.10 5.93 -14.81
CA PHE A 248 -5.71 5.49 -14.93
C PHE A 248 -5.55 4.00 -14.54
N TRP A 249 -6.21 3.59 -13.45
CA TRP A 249 -6.15 2.23 -12.94
C TRP A 249 -7.07 1.26 -13.69
N PHE A 250 -8.32 1.65 -13.94
CA PHE A 250 -9.35 0.73 -14.40
C PHE A 250 -9.93 1.06 -15.79
N GLY A 251 -9.31 1.97 -16.53
CA GLY A 251 -9.78 2.44 -17.84
C GLY A 251 -9.85 1.38 -18.93
N GLU A 252 -9.13 0.26 -18.78
CA GLU A 252 -9.14 -0.87 -19.71
C GLU A 252 -10.34 -1.81 -19.53
N TYR A 253 -11.20 -1.56 -18.52
CA TYR A 253 -12.37 -2.39 -18.23
C TYR A 253 -13.68 -1.65 -18.60
N PRO A 254 -14.29 -1.95 -19.77
CA PRO A 254 -15.52 -1.27 -20.22
C PRO A 254 -16.68 -1.36 -19.22
N GLN A 255 -16.72 -2.42 -18.41
CA GLN A 255 -17.72 -2.64 -17.35
C GLN A 255 -17.74 -1.52 -16.30
N LEU A 256 -16.62 -0.80 -16.15
CA LEU A 256 -16.44 0.25 -15.15
C LEU A 256 -16.51 1.66 -15.74
N GLU A 257 -16.73 1.79 -17.05
CA GLU A 257 -16.60 3.05 -17.80
C GLU A 257 -17.49 4.19 -17.29
N LYS A 258 -18.65 3.84 -16.74
CA LYS A 258 -19.61 4.76 -16.12
C LYS A 258 -19.03 5.59 -14.96
N PHE A 259 -17.91 5.19 -14.36
CA PHE A 259 -17.35 5.87 -13.19
C PHE A 259 -16.36 6.99 -13.51
N TRP A 260 -15.90 7.10 -14.76
CA TRP A 260 -15.00 8.18 -15.20
C TRP A 260 -15.49 8.98 -16.40
N LYS A 261 -16.61 8.57 -17.00
CA LYS A 261 -17.41 9.44 -17.87
C LYS A 261 -18.18 10.47 -17.03
#